data_AF-A0A4D4JHC0-F1
#
_entry.id   AF-A0A4D4JHC0-F1
#
_cell.length_a   1.000
_cell.length_b   1.000
_cell.length_c   1.000
_cell.angle_alpha   90.00
_cell.angle_beta   90.00
_cell.angle_gamma   90.00
#
_symmetry.space_group_name_H-M   'P 1'
#
loop_
_entity.id
_entity.type
_entity.pdbx_description
1 polymer ?
#
loop_
_entity_poly.entity_id
_entity_poly.type
_entity_poly.pdbx_seq_one_letter_code
_entity_poly.pdbx_strand_id
1 'polypeptide(L)'
;MVRAWTVRAGREGERESVALEEGLVIAGWEEVNQDLSEIRDREQLRALLLDIYEDYSPQVIANWTGQLWRFREEIAIGDLVVMPVTRSGRRRLAVGTVTGPYHYRATSAPGFRHTRPVEWKRSDIDRDAVQPDLRDSMGSLLTVFELSRNNAAQRISALVEQGVDPGPSESTDDRPSIASPQLLEELVAQSLDDGEPVTLTVRELLSIWGHTRRWPSVVQQIHGELEQRGLSTKPPFTDGNINSKITIVPVGTEPSAGVPVPKVTELPDEPSPEDRPVTWLVKQLPSAETQLAWVRPDDELSTATTRMAIDNFSQLPVLDDEGRLLGAVSWESIGIAYLSNRAPTLEHNTAKLRPERAI
;
A
#
# COMPACT_ATOMS: atom_id res chain seq x y z
N MET A 1 -0.82 0.13 -22.40
CA MET A 1 -1.06 1.15 -21.37
C MET A 1 0.26 1.40 -20.66
N VAL A 2 0.65 2.64 -20.43
CA VAL A 2 1.92 2.98 -19.75
C VAL A 2 1.82 2.56 -18.28
N ARG A 3 2.80 1.81 -17.79
CA ARG A 3 2.90 1.42 -16.37
C ARG A 3 4.01 2.19 -15.68
N ALA A 4 3.98 2.17 -14.35
CA ALA A 4 5.03 2.75 -13.53
C ALA A 4 5.68 1.69 -12.64
N TRP A 5 7.01 1.76 -12.54
CA TRP A 5 7.82 0.81 -11.81
C TRP A 5 8.71 1.54 -10.82
N THR A 6 8.98 0.92 -9.68
CA THR A 6 10.07 1.35 -8.81
C THR A 6 11.27 0.45 -9.06
N VAL A 7 12.44 1.04 -9.32
CA VAL A 7 13.73 0.33 -9.39
C VAL A 7 14.71 1.02 -8.45
N ARG A 8 15.14 0.32 -7.39
CA ARG A 8 16.06 0.87 -6.38
C ARG A 8 17.52 0.70 -6.81
N ALA A 9 18.33 1.72 -6.55
CA ALA A 9 19.77 1.73 -6.82
C ALA A 9 20.63 1.15 -5.68
N GLY A 10 20.03 0.31 -4.83
CA GLY A 10 20.66 -0.26 -3.64
C GLY A 10 20.23 0.41 -2.34
N ARG A 11 20.74 -0.10 -1.20
CA ARG A 11 20.30 0.33 0.14
C ARG A 11 20.83 1.71 0.48
N GLU A 12 22.05 2.02 0.02
CA GLU A 12 22.75 3.28 0.28
C GLU A 12 22.94 4.10 -1.00
N GLY A 13 22.24 3.71 -2.07
CA GLY A 13 22.30 4.42 -3.35
C GLY A 13 23.55 4.11 -4.15
N GLU A 14 24.13 2.92 -3.98
CA GLU A 14 25.37 2.46 -4.57
C GLU A 14 25.42 2.72 -6.09
N ARG A 15 24.28 2.56 -6.78
CA ARG A 15 24.12 2.73 -8.24
C ARG A 15 23.59 4.10 -8.68
N GLU A 16 23.23 5.00 -7.76
CA GLU A 16 22.51 6.25 -8.10
C GLU A 16 23.28 7.14 -9.08
N SER A 17 24.58 7.36 -8.85
CA SER A 17 25.41 8.23 -9.70
C SER A 17 25.49 7.69 -11.13
N VAL A 18 25.87 6.41 -11.29
CA VAL A 18 25.97 5.77 -12.61
C VAL A 18 24.62 5.72 -13.31
N ALA A 19 23.55 5.40 -12.59
CA ALA A 19 22.19 5.37 -13.12
C ALA A 19 21.78 6.74 -13.70
N LEU A 20 22.02 7.83 -12.98
CA LEU A 20 21.66 9.17 -13.41
C LEU A 20 22.58 9.71 -14.52
N GLU A 21 23.90 9.52 -14.40
CA GLU A 21 24.90 10.03 -15.34
C GLU A 21 24.85 9.33 -16.70
N GLU A 22 24.61 8.02 -16.71
CA GLU A 22 24.58 7.23 -17.95
C GLU A 22 23.17 7.00 -18.51
N GLY A 23 22.12 7.51 -17.85
CA GLY A 23 20.74 7.31 -18.29
C GLY A 23 20.31 5.85 -18.23
N LEU A 24 20.49 5.22 -17.06
CA LEU A 24 20.21 3.80 -16.85
C LEU A 24 19.39 3.57 -15.60
N VAL A 25 18.65 2.46 -15.59
CA VAL A 25 18.26 1.77 -14.36
C VAL A 25 19.06 0.47 -14.26
N ILE A 26 19.53 0.16 -13.05
CA ILE A 26 20.49 -0.91 -12.81
C ILE A 26 19.92 -1.85 -11.74
N ALA A 27 19.78 -3.14 -12.08
CA ALA A 27 19.43 -4.19 -11.13
C ALA A 27 20.71 -4.75 -10.49
N GLY A 28 20.82 -4.62 -9.16
CA GLY A 28 22.06 -4.82 -8.40
C GLY A 28 22.32 -6.22 -7.87
N TRP A 29 21.95 -7.29 -8.58
CA TRP A 29 22.31 -8.66 -8.19
C TRP A 29 23.77 -8.94 -8.58
N GLU A 30 24.69 -8.86 -7.62
CA GLU A 30 26.14 -8.84 -7.87
C GLU A 30 26.71 -10.20 -8.30
N GLU A 31 26.12 -11.27 -7.82
CA GLU A 31 26.52 -12.64 -8.06
C GLU A 31 25.91 -13.20 -9.37
N VAL A 32 24.90 -12.53 -9.92
CA VAL A 32 24.31 -12.85 -11.22
C VAL A 32 25.21 -12.32 -12.33
N ASN A 33 26.21 -13.13 -12.66
CA ASN A 33 27.29 -12.78 -13.58
C ASN A 33 27.09 -13.33 -15.00
N GLN A 34 25.84 -13.50 -15.42
CA GLN A 34 25.49 -14.09 -16.72
C GLN A 34 24.41 -13.26 -17.40
N ASP A 35 24.35 -13.33 -18.74
CA ASP A 35 23.32 -12.64 -19.50
C ASP A 35 21.96 -13.37 -19.40
N LEU A 36 20.95 -12.69 -18.86
CA LEU A 36 19.58 -13.20 -18.73
C LEU A 36 18.76 -13.14 -20.03
N SER A 37 19.33 -12.65 -21.13
CA SER A 37 18.65 -12.58 -22.44
C SER A 37 18.32 -13.95 -23.01
N GLU A 38 19.10 -14.97 -22.66
CA GLU A 38 18.92 -16.35 -23.13
C GLU A 38 17.95 -17.18 -22.27
N ILE A 39 17.56 -16.66 -21.10
CA ILE A 39 16.61 -17.32 -20.20
C ILE A 39 15.21 -17.21 -20.78
N ARG A 40 14.56 -18.36 -21.02
CA ARG A 40 13.29 -18.43 -21.76
C ARG A 40 12.06 -18.27 -20.88
N ASP A 41 12.15 -18.68 -19.62
CA ASP A 41 11.03 -18.72 -18.71
C ASP A 41 11.47 -18.47 -17.26
N ARG A 42 10.47 -18.25 -16.40
CA ARG A 42 10.69 -17.97 -14.96
C ARG A 42 11.29 -19.14 -14.21
N GLU A 43 11.07 -20.36 -14.67
CA GLU A 43 11.57 -21.57 -14.01
C GLU A 43 13.08 -21.74 -14.24
N GLN A 44 13.54 -21.49 -15.46
CA GLN A 44 14.96 -21.41 -15.80
C GLN A 44 15.67 -20.32 -15.01
N LEU A 45 15.06 -19.13 -14.88
CA LEU A 45 15.62 -18.07 -14.05
C LEU A 45 15.72 -18.50 -12.58
N ARG A 46 14.69 -19.17 -12.05
CA ARG A 46 14.69 -19.69 -10.68
C ARG A 46 15.79 -20.73 -10.47
N ALA A 47 15.95 -21.66 -11.40
CA ALA A 47 16.97 -22.69 -11.34
C ALA A 47 18.38 -22.07 -11.35
N LEU A 48 18.62 -21.09 -12.22
CA LEU A 48 19.87 -20.34 -12.25
C LEU A 48 20.17 -19.65 -10.91
N LEU A 49 19.16 -19.00 -10.31
CA LEU A 49 19.35 -18.32 -9.03
C LEU A 49 19.56 -19.30 -7.86
N LEU A 50 18.96 -20.48 -7.89
CA LEU A 50 19.23 -21.54 -6.89
C LEU A 50 20.67 -22.04 -6.97
N ASP A 51 21.24 -22.13 -8.17
CA ASP A 51 22.64 -22.53 -8.41
C ASP A 51 23.63 -21.43 -7.97
N ILE A 52 23.33 -20.16 -8.27
CA ILE A 52 24.21 -19.04 -7.88
C ILE A 52 24.19 -18.78 -6.37
N TYR A 53 23.03 -18.96 -5.72
CA TYR A 53 22.79 -18.58 -4.33
C TYR A 53 22.39 -19.80 -3.48
N GLU A 54 23.27 -20.80 -3.41
CA GLU A 54 23.03 -22.08 -2.71
C GLU A 54 22.68 -21.90 -1.23
N ASP A 55 23.22 -20.86 -0.58
CA ASP A 55 23.03 -20.60 0.85
C ASP A 55 21.70 -19.89 1.18
N TYR A 56 20.93 -19.49 0.17
CA TYR A 56 19.68 -18.73 0.36
C TYR A 56 18.45 -19.62 0.27
N SER A 57 17.42 -19.27 1.04
CA SER A 57 16.19 -20.05 1.06
C SER A 57 15.46 -20.00 -0.29
N PRO A 58 14.76 -21.07 -0.69
CA PRO A 58 13.99 -21.10 -1.94
C PRO A 58 12.94 -19.98 -2.08
N GLN A 59 12.52 -19.40 -0.94
CA GLN A 59 11.56 -18.29 -0.88
C GLN A 59 12.21 -16.95 -1.23
N VAL A 60 13.42 -16.69 -0.72
CA VAL A 60 14.22 -15.52 -1.10
C VAL A 60 14.52 -15.58 -2.60
N ILE A 61 14.89 -16.77 -3.08
CA ILE A 61 15.10 -16.99 -4.52
C ILE A 61 13.82 -16.78 -5.33
N ALA A 62 12.64 -17.20 -4.83
CA ALA A 62 11.36 -16.95 -5.50
C ALA A 62 11.10 -15.44 -5.68
N ASN A 63 11.35 -14.67 -4.62
CA ASN A 63 11.20 -13.23 -4.63
C ASN A 63 12.16 -12.58 -5.65
N TRP A 64 13.45 -12.91 -5.58
CA TRP A 64 14.45 -12.39 -6.51
C TRP A 64 14.17 -12.78 -7.96
N THR A 65 13.72 -14.02 -8.20
CA THR A 65 13.26 -14.48 -9.52
C THR A 65 12.17 -13.55 -10.05
N GLY A 66 11.16 -13.23 -9.23
CA GLY A 66 10.07 -12.33 -9.63
C GLY A 66 10.55 -10.91 -9.93
N GLN A 67 11.50 -10.38 -9.16
CA GLN A 67 12.05 -9.05 -9.38
C GLN A 67 12.90 -8.97 -10.65
N LEU A 68 13.81 -9.92 -10.84
CA LEU A 68 14.65 -10.00 -12.04
C LEU A 68 13.83 -10.28 -13.29
N TRP A 69 12.80 -11.13 -13.20
CA TRP A 69 11.88 -11.36 -14.31
C TRP A 69 11.12 -10.10 -14.71
N ARG A 70 10.57 -9.36 -13.73
CA ARG A 70 9.93 -8.06 -14.01
C ARG A 70 10.89 -7.10 -14.68
N PHE A 71 12.10 -7.00 -14.16
CA PHE A 71 13.12 -6.11 -14.71
C PHE A 71 13.49 -6.47 -16.16
N ARG A 72 13.72 -7.75 -16.44
CA ARG A 72 14.16 -8.27 -17.74
C ARG A 72 13.04 -8.29 -18.77
N GLU A 73 11.88 -8.84 -18.41
CA GLU A 73 10.80 -9.18 -19.32
C GLU A 73 9.61 -8.21 -19.22
N GLU A 74 9.12 -7.94 -18.02
CA GLU A 74 7.83 -7.25 -17.89
C GLU A 74 7.92 -5.75 -18.12
N ILE A 75 8.95 -5.05 -17.61
CA ILE A 75 9.13 -3.62 -17.86
C ILE A 75 9.19 -3.41 -19.40
N ALA A 76 8.41 -2.48 -19.93
CA ALA A 76 8.34 -2.22 -21.37
C ALA A 76 9.00 -0.89 -21.74
N ILE A 77 9.38 -0.75 -23.01
CA ILE A 77 9.78 0.56 -23.56
C ILE A 77 8.57 1.50 -23.48
N GLY A 78 8.79 2.72 -22.98
CA GLY A 78 7.74 3.70 -22.70
C GLY A 78 7.16 3.65 -21.29
N ASP A 79 7.45 2.61 -20.49
CA ASP A 79 7.06 2.60 -19.08
C ASP A 79 7.84 3.64 -18.27
N LEU A 80 7.22 4.13 -17.21
CA LEU A 80 7.83 5.05 -16.25
C LEU A 80 8.62 4.27 -15.19
N VAL A 81 9.79 4.76 -14.83
CA VAL A 81 10.58 4.24 -13.70
C VAL A 81 10.81 5.35 -12.68
N VAL A 82 10.56 5.00 -11.41
CA VAL A 82 10.84 5.80 -10.23
C VAL A 82 12.02 5.18 -9.49
N MET A 83 13.03 5.97 -9.20
CA MET A 83 14.19 5.56 -8.40
C MET A 83 14.33 6.50 -7.20
N PRO A 84 14.18 5.99 -5.97
CA PRO A 84 14.49 6.76 -4.77
C PRO A 84 15.99 7.10 -4.72
N VAL A 85 16.30 8.37 -4.46
CA VAL A 85 17.66 8.91 -4.34
C VAL A 85 17.94 9.17 -2.87
N THR A 86 18.75 8.31 -2.29
CA THR A 86 19.04 8.19 -0.87
C THR A 86 20.38 8.83 -0.47
N ARG A 87 21.34 8.92 -1.40
CA ARG A 87 22.71 9.39 -1.11
C ARG A 87 22.79 10.88 -0.76
N SER A 88 21.80 11.67 -1.17
CA SER A 88 21.78 13.13 -0.97
C SER A 88 21.38 13.58 0.44
N GLY A 89 21.03 12.64 1.34
CA GLY A 89 20.51 12.94 2.69
C GLY A 89 19.09 13.53 2.70
N ARG A 90 18.58 13.96 1.53
CA ARG A 90 17.19 14.36 1.31
C ARG A 90 16.44 13.21 0.63
N ARG A 91 15.18 13.02 0.99
CA ARG A 91 14.31 11.99 0.39
C ARG A 91 13.85 12.48 -0.99
N ARG A 92 14.65 12.24 -2.01
CA ARG A 92 14.35 12.63 -3.40
C ARG A 92 13.97 11.43 -4.26
N LEU A 93 13.29 11.71 -5.36
CA LEU A 93 12.92 10.74 -6.38
C LEU A 93 13.44 11.19 -7.74
N ALA A 94 14.03 10.25 -8.47
CA ALA A 94 14.25 10.38 -9.89
C ALA A 94 13.15 9.64 -10.65
N VAL A 95 12.61 10.27 -11.69
CA VAL A 95 11.59 9.71 -12.55
C VAL A 95 12.05 9.81 -14.00
N GLY A 96 11.98 8.71 -14.73
CA GLY A 96 12.36 8.63 -16.13
C GLY A 96 11.48 7.69 -16.93
N THR A 97 11.68 7.67 -18.24
CA THR A 97 10.99 6.78 -19.18
C THR A 97 11.97 5.75 -19.72
N VAL A 98 11.60 4.48 -19.72
CA VAL A 98 12.42 3.40 -20.29
C VAL A 98 12.48 3.55 -21.81
N THR A 99 13.69 3.64 -22.37
CA THR A 99 13.89 3.91 -23.80
C THR A 99 14.33 2.68 -24.59
N GLY A 100 14.61 1.57 -23.91
CA GLY A 100 15.14 0.37 -24.57
C GLY A 100 14.96 -0.93 -23.78
N PRO A 101 15.34 -2.05 -24.41
CA PRO A 101 15.22 -3.36 -23.81
C PRO A 101 16.25 -3.56 -22.69
N TYR A 102 16.15 -4.71 -22.04
CA TYR A 102 17.20 -5.21 -21.15
C TYR A 102 18.53 -5.37 -21.89
N HIS A 103 19.61 -4.95 -21.22
CA HIS A 103 20.99 -5.10 -21.67
C HIS A 103 21.89 -5.61 -20.56
N TYR A 104 22.67 -6.65 -20.88
CA TYR A 104 23.74 -7.15 -20.04
C TYR A 104 25.08 -6.51 -20.41
N ARG A 105 25.74 -5.90 -19.41
CA ARG A 105 27.04 -5.25 -19.55
C ARG A 105 28.13 -6.11 -18.91
N ALA A 106 28.63 -7.09 -19.66
CA ALA A 106 29.62 -8.06 -19.18
C ALA A 106 30.90 -7.43 -18.62
N THR A 107 31.30 -6.25 -19.12
CA THR A 107 32.50 -5.53 -18.71
C THR A 107 32.31 -4.64 -17.48
N SER A 108 31.08 -4.43 -17.03
CA SER A 108 30.79 -3.63 -15.82
C SER A 108 31.17 -4.39 -14.54
N ALA A 109 31.44 -3.63 -13.48
CA ALA A 109 31.64 -4.18 -12.14
C ALA A 109 30.43 -5.04 -11.69
N PRO A 110 30.65 -6.04 -10.81
CA PRO A 110 29.55 -6.76 -10.17
C PRO A 110 28.50 -5.80 -9.61
N GLY A 111 27.23 -6.11 -9.82
CA GLY A 111 26.10 -5.23 -9.43
C GLY A 111 25.75 -4.12 -10.42
N PHE A 112 26.53 -3.95 -11.50
CA PHE A 112 26.30 -2.92 -12.55
C PHE A 112 26.03 -3.51 -13.94
N ARG A 113 25.74 -4.82 -14.00
CA ARG A 113 25.69 -5.58 -15.26
C ARG A 113 24.30 -5.64 -15.88
N HIS A 114 23.25 -5.68 -15.07
CA HIS A 114 21.87 -5.78 -15.55
C HIS A 114 21.25 -4.39 -15.66
N THR A 115 21.04 -3.93 -16.89
CA THR A 115 20.66 -2.53 -17.15
C THR A 115 19.47 -2.42 -18.10
N ARG A 116 18.77 -1.29 -18.00
CA ARG A 116 17.89 -0.79 -19.06
C ARG A 116 18.15 0.69 -19.27
N PRO A 117 18.16 1.17 -20.53
CA PRO A 117 18.33 2.58 -20.81
C PRO A 117 17.04 3.34 -20.46
N VAL A 118 17.22 4.49 -19.82
CA VAL A 118 16.17 5.36 -19.30
C VAL A 118 16.52 6.81 -19.63
N GLU A 119 15.53 7.55 -20.11
CA GLU A 119 15.61 8.99 -20.19
C GLU A 119 15.07 9.60 -18.90
N TRP A 120 15.96 10.07 -18.02
CA TRP A 120 15.56 10.73 -16.77
C TRP A 120 14.91 12.08 -17.06
N LYS A 121 13.64 12.23 -16.67
CA LYS A 121 12.86 13.46 -16.90
C LYS A 121 13.02 14.46 -15.76
N ARG A 122 13.07 13.97 -14.51
CA ARG A 122 13.46 14.73 -13.32
C ARG A 122 14.25 13.83 -12.37
N SER A 123 15.25 14.38 -11.68
CA SER A 123 16.10 13.62 -10.75
C SER A 123 16.05 14.12 -9.30
N ASP A 124 15.28 15.19 -9.05
CA ASP A 124 15.29 15.95 -7.80
C ASP A 124 13.89 16.21 -7.23
N ILE A 125 12.89 15.42 -7.64
CA ILE A 125 11.53 15.52 -7.10
C ILE A 125 11.59 15.27 -5.60
N ASP A 126 11.08 16.21 -4.81
CA ASP A 126 10.93 16.01 -3.37
C ASP A 126 9.92 14.90 -3.10
N ARG A 127 10.27 13.91 -2.29
CA ARG A 127 9.34 12.83 -1.92
C ARG A 127 8.09 13.39 -1.21
N ASP A 128 8.20 14.55 -0.57
CA ASP A 128 7.06 15.21 0.07
C ASP A 128 6.04 15.80 -0.93
N ALA A 129 6.43 15.97 -2.20
CA ALA A 129 5.51 16.35 -3.28
C ALA A 129 4.59 15.20 -3.74
N VAL A 130 4.87 13.96 -3.32
CA VAL A 130 4.05 12.77 -3.59
C VAL A 130 3.04 12.59 -2.47
N GLN A 131 1.76 12.41 -2.79
CA GLN A 131 0.70 12.23 -1.79
C GLN A 131 0.93 10.94 -0.98
N PRO A 132 0.47 10.88 0.29
CA PRO A 132 0.81 9.81 1.22
C PRO A 132 0.53 8.39 0.70
N ASP A 133 -0.58 8.17 0.00
CA ASP A 133 -0.99 6.85 -0.48
C ASP A 133 -0.04 6.27 -1.55
N LEU A 134 0.41 7.11 -2.47
CA LEU A 134 1.38 6.71 -3.50
C LEU A 134 2.79 6.64 -2.90
N ARG A 135 3.11 7.52 -1.96
CA ARG A 135 4.38 7.51 -1.21
C ARG A 135 4.56 6.24 -0.37
N ASP A 136 3.48 5.73 0.22
CA ASP A 136 3.46 4.48 0.97
C ASP A 136 3.61 3.28 0.03
N SER A 137 2.96 3.32 -1.14
CA SER A 137 3.15 2.31 -2.19
C SER A 137 4.60 2.22 -2.66
N MET A 138 5.30 3.37 -2.77
CA MET A 138 6.74 3.44 -3.04
C MET A 138 7.62 2.96 -1.87
N GLY A 139 7.06 2.74 -0.69
CA GLY A 139 7.74 2.33 0.54
C GLY A 139 8.12 0.85 0.61
N SER A 140 7.73 0.03 -0.37
CA SER A 140 8.05 -1.40 -0.41
C SER A 140 9.56 -1.67 -0.33
N LEU A 141 9.96 -2.71 0.43
CA LEU A 141 11.37 -3.13 0.57
C LEU A 141 11.93 -3.82 -0.68
N LEU A 142 11.10 -4.09 -1.69
CA LEU A 142 11.55 -4.71 -2.93
C LEU A 142 12.36 -3.72 -3.77
N THR A 143 13.34 -4.25 -4.50
CA THR A 143 14.18 -3.52 -5.46
C THR A 143 13.41 -3.20 -6.73
N VAL A 144 12.64 -4.15 -7.27
CA VAL A 144 11.86 -4.00 -8.51
C VAL A 144 10.40 -4.41 -8.30
N PHE A 145 9.48 -3.45 -8.43
CA PHE A 145 8.05 -3.70 -8.31
C PHE A 145 7.21 -2.67 -9.09
N GLU A 146 6.01 -3.07 -9.47
CA GLU A 146 5.06 -2.19 -10.17
C GLU A 146 4.30 -1.30 -9.16
N LEU A 147 4.11 -0.04 -9.52
CA LEU A 147 3.17 0.87 -8.89
C LEU A 147 1.85 0.78 -9.66
N SER A 148 1.02 -0.22 -9.32
CA SER A 148 -0.23 -0.52 -10.05
C SER A 148 -1.48 0.08 -9.40
N ARG A 149 -1.40 0.56 -8.17
CA ARG A 149 -2.55 1.07 -7.40
C ARG A 149 -2.74 2.58 -7.60
N ASN A 150 -3.97 3.05 -7.35
CA ASN A 150 -4.32 4.47 -7.22
C ASN A 150 -3.86 5.35 -8.40
N ASN A 151 -3.98 4.84 -9.64
CA ASN A 151 -3.60 5.54 -10.86
C ASN A 151 -2.14 6.05 -10.86
N ALA A 152 -1.23 5.31 -10.23
CA ALA A 152 0.14 5.73 -10.01
C ALA A 152 0.86 6.14 -11.31
N ALA A 153 0.69 5.43 -12.42
CA ALA A 153 1.33 5.78 -13.69
C ALA A 153 0.94 7.19 -14.18
N GLN A 154 -0.35 7.54 -14.15
CA GLN A 154 -0.83 8.87 -14.52
C GLN A 154 -0.31 9.94 -13.56
N ARG A 155 -0.31 9.66 -12.25
CA ARG A 155 0.16 10.58 -11.22
C ARG A 155 1.65 10.83 -11.29
N ILE A 156 2.44 9.82 -11.61
CA ILE A 156 3.89 9.95 -11.82
C ILE A 156 4.16 10.79 -13.08
N SER A 157 3.36 10.63 -14.13
CA SER A 157 3.43 11.52 -15.30
C SER A 157 3.15 12.98 -14.90
N ALA A 158 2.08 13.23 -14.14
CA ALA A 158 1.74 14.56 -13.65
C ALA A 158 2.83 15.14 -12.74
N LEU A 159 3.45 14.33 -11.87
CA LEU A 159 4.59 14.73 -11.05
C LEU A 159 5.78 15.19 -11.88
N VAL A 160 6.06 14.52 -13.01
CA VAL A 160 7.14 14.91 -13.92
C VAL A 160 6.84 16.23 -14.63
N GLU A 161 5.59 16.45 -15.03
CA GLU A 161 5.19 17.66 -15.75
C GLU A 161 5.04 18.87 -14.83
N GLN A 162 4.31 18.70 -13.72
CA GLN A 162 3.82 19.78 -12.86
C GLN A 162 4.63 19.90 -11.55
N GLY A 163 5.38 18.86 -11.17
CA GLY A 163 6.16 18.85 -9.93
C GLY A 163 5.35 18.53 -8.66
N VAL A 164 4.05 18.29 -8.79
CA VAL A 164 3.14 17.97 -7.68
C VAL A 164 2.28 16.77 -8.07
N ASP A 165 2.07 15.87 -7.12
CA ASP A 165 1.14 14.76 -7.29
C ASP A 165 -0.30 15.26 -7.17
N PRO A 166 -1.13 15.16 -8.24
CA PRO A 166 -2.52 15.62 -8.20
C PRO A 166 -3.38 14.79 -7.23
N GLY A 167 -2.85 13.70 -6.70
CA GLY A 167 -3.58 12.72 -5.90
C GLY A 167 -4.23 11.67 -6.79
N PRO A 168 -4.87 10.66 -6.19
CA PRO A 168 -5.68 9.71 -6.94
C PRO A 168 -6.74 10.50 -7.72
N SER A 169 -6.61 10.54 -9.05
CA SER A 169 -7.74 10.96 -9.88
C SER A 169 -8.90 10.04 -9.52
N GLU A 170 -10.08 10.61 -9.34
CA GLU A 170 -11.31 9.87 -9.12
C GLU A 170 -11.30 8.66 -10.05
N SER A 171 -11.52 7.48 -9.47
CA SER A 171 -11.81 6.27 -10.22
C SER A 171 -12.76 6.60 -11.36
N THR A 172 -12.61 5.94 -12.51
CA THR A 172 -13.60 5.91 -13.60
C THR A 172 -14.95 5.40 -13.11
N ASP A 173 -15.65 6.26 -12.38
CA ASP A 173 -17.02 6.21 -11.97
C ASP A 173 -17.50 7.59 -12.39
N ASP A 174 -18.24 7.69 -13.51
CA ASP A 174 -18.80 8.92 -14.08
C ASP A 174 -19.85 9.52 -13.11
N ARG A 175 -19.42 9.87 -11.91
CA ARG A 175 -20.24 10.58 -10.93
C ARG A 175 -19.66 11.99 -10.77
N PRO A 176 -20.49 13.04 -10.89
CA PRO A 176 -20.04 14.40 -10.69
C PRO A 176 -19.38 14.53 -9.31
N SER A 177 -18.13 14.99 -9.29
CA SER A 177 -17.42 15.32 -8.06
C SER A 177 -18.25 16.28 -7.23
N ILE A 178 -18.66 15.84 -6.03
CA ILE A 178 -19.44 16.66 -5.11
C ILE A 178 -18.48 17.65 -4.45
N ALA A 179 -18.14 18.71 -5.17
CA ALA A 179 -17.15 19.70 -4.74
C ALA A 179 -17.72 20.76 -3.78
N SER A 180 -19.03 20.72 -3.48
CA SER A 180 -19.68 21.70 -2.62
C SER A 180 -20.92 21.16 -1.90
N PRO A 181 -21.27 21.71 -0.72
CA PRO A 181 -22.50 21.34 0.00
C PRO A 181 -23.79 21.59 -0.80
N GLN A 182 -23.80 22.57 -1.70
CA GLN A 182 -24.96 22.89 -2.54
C GLN A 182 -25.21 21.81 -3.60
N LEU A 183 -24.14 21.30 -4.23
CA LEU A 183 -24.23 20.23 -5.22
C LEU A 183 -24.71 18.91 -4.57
N LEU A 184 -24.41 18.70 -3.29
CA LEU A 184 -24.93 17.58 -2.53
C LEU A 184 -26.45 17.63 -2.38
N GLU A 185 -27.03 18.81 -2.12
CA GLU A 185 -28.48 18.98 -2.03
C GLU A 185 -29.17 18.75 -3.37
N GLU A 186 -28.60 19.27 -4.46
CA GLU A 186 -29.13 19.08 -5.82
C GLU A 186 -29.14 17.59 -6.20
N LEU A 187 -28.07 16.86 -5.91
CA LEU A 187 -27.96 15.43 -6.19
C LEU A 187 -28.91 14.59 -5.33
N VAL A 188 -29.12 14.95 -4.05
CA VAL A 188 -30.09 14.24 -3.21
C VAL A 188 -31.53 14.58 -3.63
N ALA A 189 -31.80 15.80 -4.07
CA ALA A 189 -33.11 16.16 -4.61
C ALA A 189 -33.42 15.40 -5.91
N GLN A 190 -32.45 15.28 -6.83
CA GLN A 190 -32.58 14.47 -8.05
C GLN A 190 -32.73 12.98 -7.75
N SER A 191 -31.99 12.47 -6.76
CA SER A 191 -32.07 11.09 -6.27
C SER A 191 -33.46 10.71 -5.74
N LEU A 192 -34.22 11.66 -5.17
CA LEU A 192 -35.60 11.43 -4.74
C LEU A 192 -36.58 11.28 -5.91
N ASP A 193 -36.29 11.92 -7.05
CA ASP A 193 -37.11 11.83 -8.26
C ASP A 193 -36.78 10.56 -9.07
N ASP A 194 -35.50 10.18 -9.14
CA ASP A 194 -35.01 9.04 -9.95
C ASP A 194 -34.95 7.71 -9.18
N GLY A 195 -35.04 7.74 -7.84
CA GLY A 195 -35.07 6.55 -6.99
C GLY A 195 -33.70 5.87 -6.77
N GLU A 196 -32.60 6.43 -7.28
CA GLU A 196 -31.25 5.91 -7.05
C GLU A 196 -30.56 6.62 -5.87
N PRO A 197 -30.09 5.89 -4.84
CA PRO A 197 -29.49 6.50 -3.64
C PRO A 197 -28.12 7.14 -3.92
N VAL A 198 -27.90 8.34 -3.37
CA VAL A 198 -26.58 9.01 -3.44
C VAL A 198 -25.59 8.30 -2.50
N THR A 199 -24.71 7.47 -3.08
CA THR A 199 -23.62 6.81 -2.36
C THR A 199 -22.29 7.47 -2.65
N LEU A 200 -21.54 7.78 -1.60
CA LEU A 200 -20.16 8.29 -1.64
C LEU A 200 -19.32 7.66 -0.54
N THR A 201 -18.02 7.85 -0.55
CA THR A 201 -17.10 7.43 0.51
C THR A 201 -17.05 8.46 1.65
N VAL A 202 -16.64 8.02 2.84
CA VAL A 202 -16.41 8.97 3.96
C VAL A 202 -15.39 10.06 3.58
N ARG A 203 -14.39 9.74 2.75
CA ARG A 203 -13.41 10.71 2.23
C ARG A 203 -14.06 11.81 1.41
N GLU A 204 -14.91 11.41 0.46
CA GLU A 204 -15.64 12.34 -0.40
C GLU A 204 -16.54 13.23 0.46
N LEU A 205 -17.21 12.66 1.48
CA LEU A 205 -18.04 13.43 2.39
C LEU A 205 -17.23 14.49 3.14
N LEU A 206 -16.10 14.13 3.74
CA LEU A 206 -15.29 15.12 4.47
C LEU A 206 -14.76 16.21 3.55
N SER A 207 -14.44 15.86 2.30
CA SER A 207 -13.85 16.78 1.32
C SER A 207 -14.82 17.88 0.90
N ILE A 208 -16.14 17.63 0.94
CA ILE A 208 -17.18 18.65 0.69
C ILE A 208 -17.02 19.86 1.61
N TRP A 209 -16.56 19.64 2.84
CA TRP A 209 -16.31 20.68 3.85
C TRP A 209 -14.82 21.03 4.01
N GLY A 210 -13.97 20.61 3.06
CA GLY A 210 -12.53 20.88 3.05
C GLY A 210 -11.74 20.10 4.11
N HIS A 211 -12.33 19.06 4.70
CA HIS A 211 -11.71 18.27 5.75
C HIS A 211 -11.15 16.95 5.21
N THR A 212 -10.02 16.51 5.77
CA THR A 212 -9.40 15.21 5.42
C THR A 212 -9.51 14.20 6.56
N ARG A 213 -9.96 14.62 7.75
CA ARG A 213 -9.98 13.82 8.98
C ARG A 213 -11.25 14.06 9.79
N ARG A 214 -11.68 13.03 10.52
CA ARG A 214 -12.85 13.04 11.43
C ARG A 214 -12.45 13.57 12.82
N TRP A 215 -12.04 14.84 12.92
CA TRP A 215 -11.88 15.48 14.21
C TRP A 215 -13.24 15.64 14.92
N PRO A 216 -13.33 15.63 16.26
CA PRO A 216 -14.60 15.80 16.97
C PRO A 216 -15.40 17.04 16.50
N SER A 217 -14.72 18.18 16.35
CA SER A 217 -15.29 19.43 15.84
C SER A 217 -15.78 19.31 14.39
N VAL A 218 -15.02 18.62 13.54
CA VAL A 218 -15.39 18.36 12.13
C VAL A 218 -16.60 17.44 12.04
N VAL A 219 -16.65 16.39 12.83
CA VAL A 219 -17.79 15.46 12.86
C VAL A 219 -19.06 16.18 13.30
N GLN A 220 -18.96 17.04 14.32
CA GLN A 220 -20.08 17.86 14.79
C GLN A 220 -20.53 18.88 13.73
N GLN A 221 -19.58 19.56 13.09
CA GLN A 221 -19.88 20.49 12.00
C GLN A 221 -20.65 19.77 10.88
N ILE A 222 -20.13 18.65 10.37
CA ILE A 222 -20.75 17.92 9.27
C ILE A 222 -22.11 17.34 9.67
N HIS A 223 -22.27 16.82 10.90
CA HIS A 223 -23.59 16.40 11.39
C HIS A 223 -24.58 17.57 11.40
N GLY A 224 -24.20 18.72 11.97
CA GLY A 224 -25.07 19.88 12.06
C GLY A 224 -25.45 20.44 10.68
N GLU A 225 -24.53 20.43 9.72
CA GLU A 225 -24.78 20.88 8.36
C GLU A 225 -25.65 19.89 7.57
N LEU A 226 -25.49 18.57 7.77
CA LEU A 226 -26.39 17.57 7.18
C LEU A 226 -27.80 17.65 7.79
N GLU A 227 -27.93 17.81 9.10
CA GLU A 227 -29.22 17.92 9.80
C GLU A 227 -30.01 19.16 9.41
N GLN A 228 -29.35 20.32 9.28
CA GLN A 228 -29.99 21.56 8.80
C GLN A 228 -30.60 21.40 7.41
N ARG A 229 -30.05 20.49 6.62
CA ARG A 229 -30.47 20.17 5.25
C ARG A 229 -31.42 18.97 5.18
N GLY A 230 -31.80 18.40 6.34
CA GLY A 230 -32.68 17.24 6.42
C GLY A 230 -32.03 15.94 5.92
N LEU A 231 -30.70 15.84 5.96
CA LEU A 231 -29.91 14.70 5.47
C LEU A 231 -29.22 13.94 6.61
N SER A 232 -28.94 12.66 6.38
CA SER A 232 -28.17 11.78 7.26
C SER A 232 -27.40 10.74 6.43
N THR A 233 -26.48 9.99 7.04
CA THR A 233 -25.65 8.99 6.37
C THR A 233 -25.93 7.59 6.89
N LYS A 234 -26.01 6.60 5.99
CA LYS A 234 -26.12 5.17 6.32
C LYS A 234 -25.03 4.35 5.61
N PRO A 235 -24.16 3.62 6.34
CA PRO A 235 -23.93 3.72 7.79
C PRO A 235 -23.46 5.14 8.20
N PRO A 236 -23.43 5.46 9.51
CA PRO A 236 -22.87 6.73 9.98
C PRO A 236 -21.44 6.93 9.45
N PHE A 237 -21.11 8.12 8.94
CA PHE A 237 -19.75 8.38 8.42
C PHE A 237 -18.65 8.34 9.51
N THR A 238 -19.05 8.33 10.77
CA THR A 238 -18.18 8.09 11.93
C THR A 238 -17.74 6.63 12.04
N ASP A 239 -18.47 5.71 11.41
CA ASP A 239 -18.14 4.29 11.34
C ASP A 239 -17.32 3.96 10.08
N GLY A 240 -16.62 2.82 10.13
CA GLY A 240 -15.77 2.36 9.04
C GLY A 240 -14.49 3.17 8.82
N ASN A 241 -13.74 2.78 7.79
CA ASN A 241 -12.53 3.45 7.34
C ASN A 241 -12.87 4.64 6.41
N ILE A 242 -11.90 5.48 6.06
CA ILE A 242 -12.14 6.69 5.25
C ILE A 242 -12.64 6.39 3.82
N ASN A 243 -12.41 5.18 3.32
CA ASN A 243 -12.87 4.70 2.02
C ASN A 243 -14.18 3.91 2.10
N SER A 244 -14.74 3.69 3.29
CA SER A 244 -16.01 3.00 3.45
C SER A 244 -17.11 3.80 2.76
N LYS A 245 -17.99 3.10 2.03
CA LYS A 245 -19.12 3.71 1.32
C LYS A 245 -20.25 4.00 2.31
N ILE A 246 -20.83 5.19 2.18
CA ILE A 246 -21.98 5.69 2.91
C ILE A 246 -23.03 6.18 1.91
N THR A 247 -24.29 6.02 2.27
CA THR A 247 -25.42 6.53 1.49
C THR A 247 -26.04 7.70 2.21
N ILE A 248 -26.27 8.82 1.50
CA ILE A 248 -27.02 9.93 2.05
C ILE A 248 -28.51 9.63 1.95
N VAL A 249 -29.20 9.75 3.07
CA VAL A 249 -30.63 9.49 3.21
C VAL A 249 -31.31 10.70 3.85
N PRO A 250 -32.58 11.00 3.52
CA PRO A 250 -33.36 11.98 4.27
C PRO A 250 -33.53 11.58 5.74
N VAL A 251 -33.53 12.57 6.62
CA VAL A 251 -33.80 12.41 8.05
C VAL A 251 -35.23 11.86 8.20
N GLY A 252 -35.35 10.64 8.74
CA GLY A 252 -36.64 9.95 8.91
C GLY A 252 -36.61 8.45 8.64
N THR A 253 -35.55 7.90 8.05
CA THR A 253 -35.31 6.45 8.05
C THR A 253 -34.43 6.10 9.25
N GLU A 254 -34.94 5.31 10.20
CA GLU A 254 -34.42 5.16 11.59
C GLU A 254 -32.88 5.14 11.76
N PRO A 255 -32.34 5.85 12.78
CA PRO A 255 -30.99 5.69 13.32
C PRO A 255 -31.00 4.72 14.51
N SER A 256 -30.18 3.67 14.48
CA SER A 256 -29.94 2.83 15.66
C SER A 256 -28.46 2.47 15.77
N ALA A 257 -27.73 3.22 16.57
CA ALA A 257 -27.06 2.72 17.78
C ALA A 257 -26.27 3.87 18.40
N GLY A 258 -26.62 4.23 19.63
CA GLY A 258 -26.22 5.47 20.28
C GLY A 258 -24.74 5.55 20.65
N VAL A 259 -24.20 6.75 20.45
CA VAL A 259 -23.17 7.31 21.33
C VAL A 259 -23.74 8.66 21.80
N PRO A 260 -23.81 8.93 23.11
CA PRO A 260 -24.30 10.23 23.59
C PRO A 260 -23.35 11.32 23.11
N VAL A 261 -23.88 12.28 22.35
CA VAL A 261 -23.17 13.53 22.05
C VAL A 261 -23.12 14.33 23.36
N PRO A 262 -21.94 14.60 23.95
CA PRO A 262 -21.87 15.44 25.14
C PRO A 262 -22.32 16.86 24.76
N LYS A 263 -23.37 17.35 25.42
CA LYS A 263 -23.75 18.77 25.42
C LYS A 263 -22.93 19.47 26.50
N VAL A 264 -21.98 20.33 26.14
CA VAL A 264 -21.52 21.42 27.03
C VAL A 264 -21.18 22.67 26.22
N THR A 265 -22.04 23.67 26.42
CA THR A 265 -21.79 25.09 26.67
C THR A 265 -20.36 25.63 26.49
N GLU A 266 -20.26 26.72 25.72
CA GLU A 266 -19.11 27.65 25.54
C GLU A 266 -17.86 27.06 24.86
N LEU A 267 -17.76 27.28 23.54
CA LEU A 267 -16.55 27.03 22.74
C LEU A 267 -15.43 28.03 23.09
N PRO A 268 -14.20 27.58 23.37
CA PRO A 268 -13.00 28.41 23.22
C PRO A 268 -12.51 28.39 21.76
N ASP A 269 -11.97 29.54 21.31
CA ASP A 269 -11.60 29.82 19.91
C ASP A 269 -10.31 29.15 19.38
N GLU A 270 -9.66 28.23 20.11
CA GLU A 270 -8.52 27.47 19.57
C GLU A 270 -8.47 26.04 20.15
N PRO A 271 -8.11 25.01 19.34
CA PRO A 271 -8.01 23.64 19.83
C PRO A 271 -6.86 23.52 20.85
N SER A 272 -7.20 23.05 22.05
CA SER A 272 -6.24 22.76 23.11
C SER A 272 -5.40 21.54 22.73
N PRO A 273 -4.12 21.43 23.13
CA PRO A 273 -3.33 20.20 23.01
C PRO A 273 -3.96 18.98 23.71
N GLU A 274 -4.97 19.22 24.56
CA GLU A 274 -5.74 18.19 25.26
C GLU A 274 -6.94 17.65 24.47
N ASP A 275 -7.29 18.27 23.32
CA ASP A 275 -8.25 17.74 22.35
C ASP A 275 -7.63 16.57 21.57
N ARG A 276 -7.37 15.47 22.30
CA ARG A 276 -6.90 14.22 21.72
C ARG A 276 -7.94 13.76 20.70
N PRO A 277 -7.51 13.29 19.51
CA PRO A 277 -8.44 12.75 18.53
C PRO A 277 -9.30 11.67 19.17
N VAL A 278 -10.56 11.53 18.72
CA VAL A 278 -11.37 10.34 18.97
C VAL A 278 -10.45 9.15 18.83
N THR A 279 -10.26 8.41 19.92
CA THR A 279 -9.36 7.28 20.02
C THR A 279 -9.63 6.40 18.80
N TRP A 280 -8.68 6.32 17.85
CA TRP A 280 -8.84 5.46 16.68
C TRP A 280 -9.11 4.07 17.20
N LEU A 281 -10.35 3.61 17.04
CA LEU A 281 -10.72 2.29 17.51
C LEU A 281 -10.08 1.30 16.55
N VAL A 282 -9.56 0.18 17.07
CA VAL A 282 -8.98 -0.89 16.24
C VAL A 282 -9.96 -1.32 15.14
N LYS A 283 -11.27 -1.26 15.41
CA LYS A 283 -12.36 -1.54 14.44
C LYS A 283 -12.38 -0.63 13.21
N GLN A 284 -11.69 0.52 13.24
CA GLN A 284 -11.64 1.51 12.17
C GLN A 284 -10.39 1.36 11.28
N LEU A 285 -9.48 0.44 11.62
CA LEU A 285 -8.37 0.08 10.75
C LEU A 285 -8.91 -0.68 9.52
N PRO A 286 -8.36 -0.46 8.31
CA PRO A 286 -8.74 -1.25 7.14
C PRO A 286 -8.65 -2.77 7.36
N SER A 287 -7.72 -3.21 8.21
CA SER A 287 -7.55 -4.61 8.59
C SER A 287 -8.71 -5.17 9.43
N ALA A 288 -9.51 -4.34 10.09
CA ALA A 288 -10.63 -4.79 10.91
C ALA A 288 -11.86 -5.22 10.08
N GLU A 289 -11.96 -4.78 8.83
CA GLU A 289 -13.00 -5.20 7.88
C GLU A 289 -12.54 -6.40 7.04
N THR A 290 -11.27 -6.82 7.17
CA THR A 290 -10.70 -7.94 6.42
C THR A 290 -10.99 -9.25 7.16
N GLN A 291 -11.40 -10.29 6.42
CA GLN A 291 -11.58 -11.62 7.00
C GLN A 291 -10.23 -12.11 7.57
N LEU A 292 -10.25 -12.57 8.82
CA LEU A 292 -9.06 -13.07 9.49
C LEU A 292 -8.53 -14.32 8.77
N ALA A 293 -7.30 -14.26 8.26
CA ALA A 293 -6.56 -15.43 7.85
C ALA A 293 -5.89 -16.06 9.08
N TRP A 294 -6.05 -17.37 9.25
CA TRP A 294 -5.53 -18.13 10.40
C TRP A 294 -5.24 -19.59 10.01
N VAL A 295 -4.60 -20.35 10.90
CA VAL A 295 -4.29 -21.79 10.73
C VAL A 295 -4.58 -22.57 12.01
N ARG A 296 -4.73 -23.89 11.89
CA ARG A 296 -4.89 -24.82 13.02
C ARG A 296 -3.53 -25.35 13.51
N PRO A 297 -3.40 -25.79 14.77
CA PRO A 297 -2.18 -26.40 15.30
C PRO A 297 -1.75 -27.67 14.55
N ASP A 298 -2.75 -28.40 14.08
CA ASP A 298 -2.71 -29.68 13.39
C ASP A 298 -2.64 -29.53 11.86
N ASP A 299 -2.71 -28.28 11.34
CA ASP A 299 -2.37 -28.02 9.95
C ASP A 299 -0.88 -28.30 9.69
N GLU A 300 -0.55 -28.60 8.45
CA GLU A 300 0.85 -28.65 8.04
C GLU A 300 1.48 -27.25 8.03
N LEU A 301 2.77 -27.16 8.36
CA LEU A 301 3.53 -25.90 8.30
C LEU A 301 3.57 -25.30 6.87
N SER A 302 3.45 -26.17 5.86
CA SER A 302 3.28 -25.81 4.44
C SER A 302 2.03 -24.94 4.20
N THR A 303 0.94 -25.19 4.93
CA THR A 303 -0.31 -24.41 4.84
C THR A 303 -0.11 -22.99 5.34
N ALA A 304 0.55 -22.82 6.50
CA ALA A 304 0.84 -21.50 7.06
C ALA A 304 1.78 -20.70 6.17
N THR A 305 2.88 -21.31 5.71
CA THR A 305 3.84 -20.66 4.80
C THR A 305 3.20 -20.25 3.47
N THR A 306 2.34 -21.09 2.90
CA THR A 306 1.62 -20.79 1.65
C THR A 306 0.68 -19.60 1.80
N ARG A 307 -0.14 -19.58 2.86
CA ARG A 307 -1.04 -18.45 3.15
C ARG A 307 -0.27 -17.17 3.41
N MET A 308 0.82 -17.24 4.19
CA MET A 308 1.69 -16.08 4.45
C MET A 308 2.34 -15.52 3.18
N ALA A 309 2.71 -16.38 2.23
CA ALA A 309 3.32 -15.97 0.98
C ALA A 309 2.33 -15.38 -0.04
N ILE A 310 1.16 -16.01 -0.22
CA ILE A 310 0.14 -15.58 -1.19
C ILE A 310 -0.46 -14.24 -0.77
N ASP A 311 -0.84 -14.13 0.50
CA ASP A 311 -1.54 -12.96 1.02
C ASP A 311 -0.57 -11.91 1.59
N ASN A 312 0.74 -12.17 1.47
CA ASN A 312 1.82 -11.29 1.91
C ASN A 312 1.76 -10.94 3.41
N PHE A 313 1.40 -11.93 4.24
CA PHE A 313 1.41 -11.80 5.70
C PHE A 313 2.79 -12.12 6.29
N SER A 314 3.19 -11.38 7.32
CA SER A 314 4.41 -11.65 8.08
C SER A 314 4.22 -12.69 9.19
N GLN A 315 2.96 -12.95 9.57
CA GLN A 315 2.57 -13.91 10.60
C GLN A 315 1.09 -14.30 10.44
N LEU A 316 0.71 -15.45 10.98
CA LEU A 316 -0.67 -15.90 11.08
C LEU A 316 -1.02 -16.29 12.53
N PRO A 317 -2.22 -15.95 13.01
CA PRO A 317 -2.73 -16.50 14.25
C PRO A 317 -3.02 -18.00 14.11
N VAL A 318 -2.73 -18.74 15.17
CA VAL A 318 -3.03 -20.17 15.29
C VAL A 318 -4.22 -20.34 16.24
N LEU A 319 -5.34 -20.85 15.73
CA LEU A 319 -6.60 -21.00 16.48
C LEU A 319 -6.95 -22.48 16.67
N ASP A 320 -7.52 -22.83 17.82
CA ASP A 320 -8.10 -24.16 18.05
C ASP A 320 -9.45 -24.36 17.32
N ASP A 321 -10.03 -25.55 17.41
CA ASP A 321 -11.32 -25.90 16.80
C ASP A 321 -12.50 -25.06 17.32
N GLU A 322 -12.37 -24.48 18.51
CA GLU A 322 -13.36 -23.57 19.10
C GLU A 322 -13.07 -22.10 18.79
N GLY A 323 -12.06 -21.80 17.97
CA GLY A 323 -11.68 -20.46 17.54
C GLY A 323 -10.88 -19.66 18.57
N ARG A 324 -10.32 -20.31 19.60
CA ARG A 324 -9.50 -19.65 20.62
C ARG A 324 -8.08 -19.46 20.11
N LEU A 325 -7.51 -18.29 20.37
CA LEU A 325 -6.14 -17.96 19.99
C LEU A 325 -5.14 -18.71 20.87
N LEU A 326 -4.35 -19.60 20.27
CA LEU A 326 -3.26 -20.31 20.95
C LEU A 326 -1.93 -19.56 20.86
N GLY A 327 -1.76 -18.77 19.78
CA GLY A 327 -0.56 -17.99 19.54
C GLY A 327 -0.46 -17.53 18.10
N ALA A 328 0.75 -17.22 17.65
CA ALA A 328 1.03 -16.86 16.27
C ALA A 328 2.22 -17.62 15.72
N VAL A 329 2.18 -17.92 14.42
CA VAL A 329 3.31 -18.44 13.65
C VAL A 329 3.84 -17.33 12.75
N SER A 330 5.16 -17.13 12.70
CA SER A 330 5.82 -16.10 11.90
C SER A 330 6.91 -16.69 11.01
N TRP A 331 7.40 -15.93 10.02
CA TRP A 331 8.55 -16.36 9.22
C TRP A 331 9.78 -16.65 10.09
N GLU A 332 9.95 -15.88 11.16
CA GLU A 332 11.02 -16.07 12.14
C GLU A 332 10.84 -17.37 12.94
N SER A 333 9.64 -17.65 13.47
CA SER A 333 9.41 -18.87 14.26
C SER A 333 9.60 -20.13 13.42
N ILE A 334 9.12 -20.09 12.17
CA ILE A 334 9.31 -21.15 11.17
C ILE A 334 10.81 -21.35 10.88
N GLY A 335 11.54 -20.26 10.62
CA GLY A 335 12.98 -20.32 10.35
C GLY A 335 13.76 -20.95 11.51
N ILE A 336 13.48 -20.54 12.75
CA ILE A 336 14.12 -21.09 13.96
C ILE A 336 13.82 -22.58 14.12
N ALA A 337 12.59 -23.03 13.82
CA ALA A 337 12.25 -24.45 13.97
C ALA A 337 12.89 -25.34 12.90
N TYR A 338 13.04 -24.87 11.66
CA TYR A 338 13.79 -25.63 10.65
C TYR A 338 15.28 -25.75 10.98
N LEU A 339 15.85 -24.76 11.68
CA LEU A 339 17.22 -24.84 12.21
C LEU A 339 17.35 -25.85 13.36
N SER A 340 16.26 -26.07 14.11
CA SER A 340 16.25 -26.89 15.33
C SER A 340 15.73 -28.32 15.12
N ASN A 341 14.92 -28.56 14.08
CA ASN A 341 14.26 -29.84 13.81
C ASN A 341 14.06 -30.05 12.30
N ARG A 342 14.31 -31.27 11.79
CA ARG A 342 14.19 -31.61 10.36
C ARG A 342 12.74 -31.76 9.87
N ALA A 343 11.78 -31.92 10.78
CA ALA A 343 10.35 -32.00 10.47
C ALA A 343 9.51 -31.16 11.45
N PRO A 344 9.52 -29.82 11.32
CA PRO A 344 8.80 -28.92 12.22
C PRO A 344 7.28 -28.95 11.98
N THR A 345 6.48 -28.88 13.05
CA THR A 345 5.01 -28.80 13.00
C THR A 345 4.51 -27.45 13.51
N LEU A 346 3.28 -27.06 13.17
CA LEU A 346 2.71 -25.78 13.61
C LEU A 346 2.59 -25.67 15.13
N GLU A 347 2.22 -26.75 15.81
CA GLU A 347 2.17 -26.80 17.28
C GLU A 347 3.49 -26.36 17.94
N HIS A 348 4.64 -26.84 17.44
CA HIS A 348 5.96 -26.48 17.98
C HIS A 348 6.44 -25.08 17.57
N ASN A 349 5.83 -24.49 16.54
CA ASN A 349 6.20 -23.21 15.94
C ASN A 349 5.32 -22.04 16.36
N THR A 350 4.27 -22.35 17.12
CA THR A 350 3.32 -21.37 17.63
C THR A 350 3.94 -20.67 18.83
N ALA A 351 4.22 -19.37 18.69
CA ALA A 351 4.61 -18.54 19.82
C ALA A 351 3.41 -18.43 20.78
N LYS A 352 3.47 -19.19 21.88
CA LYS A 352 2.40 -19.23 22.88
C LYS A 352 2.21 -17.84 23.48
N LEU A 353 0.95 -17.49 23.71
CA LEU A 353 0.59 -16.29 24.48
C LEU A 353 1.30 -16.36 25.83
N ARG A 354 2.08 -15.32 26.16
CA ARG A 354 2.66 -15.21 27.51
C ARG A 354 1.50 -15.06 28.49
N PRO A 355 1.45 -15.84 29.59
CA PRO A 355 0.47 -15.57 30.64
C PRO A 355 0.68 -14.12 31.11
N GLU A 356 -0.42 -13.39 31.25
CA GLU A 356 -0.41 -11.99 31.64
C GLU A 356 0.50 -11.81 32.86
N ARG A 357 1.55 -11.00 32.72
CA ARG A 357 2.13 -10.36 33.90
C ARG A 357 1.05 -9.41 34.40
N ALA A 358 0.31 -9.86 35.40
CA ALA A 358 -0.56 -8.99 36.18
C ALA A 358 0.25 -7.75 36.58
N ILE A 359 -0.22 -6.58 36.12
CA ILE A 359 0.23 -5.26 36.56
C ILE A 359 -0.51 -4.93 37.84
#